data_AF-A0A1Y1WUG2-F1
#
_entry.id   AF-A0A1Y1WUG2-F1
#
_cell.length_a   1.000
_cell.length_b   1.000
_cell.length_c   1.000
_cell.angle_alpha   90.00
_cell.angle_beta   90.00
_cell.angle_gamma   90.00
#
_symmetry.space_group_name_H-M   'P 1'
#
loop_
_entity.id
_entity.type
_entity.pdbx_description
1 polymer ?
#
loop_
_entity_poly.entity_id
_entity_poly.type
_entity_poly.pdbx_seq_one_letter_code
_entity_poly.pdbx_strand_id
1 'polypeptide(L)'
;MQKKVIYQIINIITALLIGVCGVLNFISNITDGAFSFSRAIICMYYVAFALLFILIAFREIDIIQTEMHFLYSYFGRGLTYLFIGLSLCTTDISIPTVCSIVIIAVGLVYLVQYFKKAEPEF
;
A
#
# COMPACT_ATOMS: atom_id res chain seq x y z
N MET A 1 16.22 -7.13 -16.14
CA MET A 1 15.64 -5.79 -16.42
C MET A 1 14.11 -5.80 -16.40
N GLN A 2 13.43 -6.66 -17.17
CA GLN A 2 11.95 -6.74 -17.23
C GLN A 2 11.26 -6.99 -15.87
N LYS A 3 11.79 -7.90 -15.04
CA LYS A 3 11.20 -8.19 -13.70
C LYS A 3 11.17 -6.96 -12.78
N LYS A 4 12.22 -6.11 -12.80
CA LYS A 4 12.29 -4.90 -11.97
C LYS A 4 11.18 -3.90 -12.35
N VAL A 5 10.94 -3.72 -13.65
CA VAL A 5 9.88 -2.85 -14.18
C VAL A 5 8.48 -3.36 -13.78
N ILE A 6 8.24 -4.67 -13.86
CA ILE A 6 6.96 -5.28 -13.46
C ILE A 6 6.66 -5.01 -11.98
N TYR A 7 7.62 -5.25 -11.08
CA TYR A 7 7.42 -4.95 -9.64
C TYR A 7 7.23 -3.47 -9.38
N GLN A 8 7.92 -2.60 -10.11
CA GLN A 8 7.75 -1.15 -10.00
C GLN A 8 6.33 -0.72 -10.39
N ILE A 9 5.81 -1.23 -11.51
CA ILE A 9 4.43 -0.97 -11.95
C ILE A 9 3.43 -1.48 -10.92
N ILE A 10 3.60 -2.69 -10.39
CA ILE A 10 2.73 -3.25 -9.35
C ILE A 10 2.72 -2.34 -8.11
N ASN A 11 3.87 -1.81 -7.70
CA ASN A 11 3.95 -0.93 -6.53
C ASN A 11 3.23 0.40 -6.78
N ILE A 12 3.38 0.98 -7.98
CA ILE A 12 2.68 2.22 -8.35
C ILE A 12 1.17 1.99 -8.36
N ILE A 13 0.69 0.91 -8.99
CA ILE A 13 -0.74 0.58 -9.02
C ILE A 13 -1.26 0.37 -7.59
N THR A 14 -0.53 -0.38 -6.77
CA THR A 14 -0.91 -0.63 -5.37
C THR A 14 -0.98 0.67 -4.58
N ALA A 15 0.00 1.56 -4.75
CA ALA A 15 0.02 2.87 -4.11
C ALA A 15 -1.15 3.74 -4.53
N LEU A 16 -1.50 3.76 -5.83
CA LEU A 16 -2.65 4.48 -6.34
C LEU A 16 -3.96 3.94 -5.75
N LEU A 17 -4.12 2.61 -5.66
CA LEU A 17 -5.30 2.01 -5.05
C LEU A 17 -5.45 2.41 -3.58
N ILE A 18 -4.36 2.37 -2.81
CA ILE A 18 -4.34 2.80 -1.41
C ILE A 18 -4.71 4.28 -1.30
N GLY A 19 -4.09 5.13 -2.11
CA GLY A 19 -4.30 6.58 -2.07
C GLY A 19 -5.72 6.99 -2.46
N VAL A 20 -6.23 6.45 -3.56
CA VAL A 20 -7.60 6.71 -4.03
C VAL A 20 -8.62 6.23 -2.99
N CYS A 21 -8.44 5.04 -2.41
CA CYS A 21 -9.34 4.57 -1.36
C CYS A 21 -9.25 5.41 -0.09
N GLY A 22 -8.07 5.91 0.27
CA GLY A 22 -7.88 6.86 1.37
C GLY A 22 -8.67 8.15 1.17
N VAL A 23 -8.58 8.74 -0.02
CA VAL A 23 -9.34 9.97 -0.36
C VAL A 23 -10.84 9.71 -0.41
N LEU A 24 -11.29 8.62 -1.03
CA LEU A 24 -12.71 8.26 -1.09
C LEU A 24 -13.30 8.06 0.32
N ASN A 25 -12.62 7.28 1.17
CA ASN A 25 -13.06 7.06 2.55
C ASN A 25 -13.06 8.35 3.38
N PHE A 26 -12.13 9.27 3.12
CA PHE A 26 -12.11 10.57 3.76
C PHE A 26 -13.30 11.45 3.36
N ILE A 27 -13.64 11.49 2.06
CA ILE A 27 -14.79 12.23 1.54
C ILE A 27 -16.10 11.66 2.10
N SER A 28 -16.26 10.33 2.12
CA SER A 28 -17.43 9.68 2.73
C SER A 28 -17.55 10.02 4.21
N ASN A 29 -16.44 10.02 4.96
CA ASN A 29 -16.44 10.38 6.39
C ASN A 29 -16.88 11.83 6.66
N ILE A 30 -16.74 12.75 5.69
CA ILE A 30 -17.24 14.13 5.80
C ILE A 30 -18.70 14.23 5.38
N THR A 31 -19.08 13.49 4.33
CA THR A 31 -20.39 13.62 3.68
C THR A 31 -21.49 12.86 4.41
N ASP A 32 -21.15 11.78 5.12
CA ASP A 32 -22.11 10.91 5.82
C ASP A 32 -22.68 11.53 7.12
N GLY A 33 -22.32 12.78 7.44
CA GLY A 33 -22.86 13.54 8.59
C GLY A 33 -22.39 13.07 9.97
N ALA A 34 -21.82 11.86 10.07
CA ALA A 34 -21.21 11.30 11.28
C ALA A 34 -19.68 11.35 11.19
N PHE A 35 -19.11 12.57 11.27
CA PHE A 35 -17.67 12.75 11.21
C PHE A 35 -16.98 12.01 12.37
N SER A 36 -16.13 11.05 12.02
CA SER A 36 -15.26 10.37 12.96
C SER A 36 -13.81 10.83 12.80
N PHE A 37 -13.26 11.45 13.85
CA PHE A 37 -11.88 11.93 13.85
C PHE A 37 -10.86 10.79 13.71
N SER A 38 -11.13 9.64 14.35
CA SER A 38 -10.26 8.46 14.22
C SER A 38 -10.22 7.93 12.79
N ARG A 39 -11.38 7.89 12.12
CA ARG A 39 -11.48 7.47 10.70
C ARG A 39 -10.75 8.45 9.79
N ALA A 40 -10.86 9.75 10.06
CA ALA A 40 -10.15 10.80 9.32
C ALA A 40 -8.62 10.62 9.41
N ILE A 41 -8.08 10.35 10.60
CA ILE A 41 -6.65 10.07 10.80
C ILE A 41 -6.22 8.84 10.00
N ILE A 42 -6.96 7.74 10.08
CA ILE A 42 -6.64 6.50 9.34
C ILE A 42 -6.61 6.77 7.82
N CYS A 43 -7.56 7.54 7.30
CA CYS A 43 -7.58 7.89 5.88
C CYS A 43 -6.36 8.76 5.48
N MET A 44 -5.94 9.69 6.33
CA MET A 44 -4.71 10.47 6.10
C MET A 44 -3.47 9.57 6.07
N TYR A 45 -3.41 8.54 6.93
CA TYR A 45 -2.33 7.55 6.87
C TYR A 45 -2.32 6.79 5.54
N TYR A 46 -3.46 6.40 5.00
CA TYR A 46 -3.49 5.75 3.68
C TYR A 46 -2.90 6.65 2.58
N VAL A 47 -3.25 7.93 2.57
CA VAL A 47 -2.68 8.89 1.61
C VAL A 47 -1.18 9.06 1.82
N ALA A 48 -0.71 9.18 3.06
CA ALA A 48 0.71 9.30 3.38
C ALA A 48 1.50 8.06 2.93
N PHE A 49 0.99 6.85 3.21
CA PHE A 49 1.61 5.61 2.75
C PHE A 49 1.59 5.47 1.23
N ALA A 50 0.52 5.89 0.56
CA ALA A 50 0.46 5.90 -0.90
C ALA A 50 1.58 6.77 -1.50
N LEU A 51 1.76 7.99 -0.99
CA LEU A 51 2.85 8.88 -1.40
C LEU A 51 4.22 8.25 -1.13
N LEU A 52 4.40 7.66 0.07
CA LEU A 52 5.64 6.99 0.43
C LEU A 52 5.96 5.83 -0.53
N PHE A 53 4.98 5.01 -0.90
CA PHE A 53 5.18 3.92 -1.85
C PHE A 53 5.50 4.40 -3.26
N ILE A 54 4.92 5.52 -3.69
CA ILE A 54 5.27 6.16 -4.97
C ILE A 54 6.74 6.61 -4.94
N LEU A 55 7.17 7.30 -3.88
CA LEU A 55 8.56 7.75 -3.71
C LEU A 55 9.54 6.55 -3.72
N ILE A 56 9.21 5.49 -2.99
CA ILE A 56 9.99 4.25 -2.96
C ILE A 56 10.02 3.56 -4.34
N ALA A 57 8.94 3.65 -5.12
CA ALA A 57 8.88 3.08 -6.46
C ALA A 57 9.79 3.83 -7.45
N PHE A 58 9.90 5.15 -7.32
CA PHE A 58 10.77 5.97 -8.16
C PHE A 58 12.23 6.04 -7.66
N ARG A 59 12.50 5.63 -6.41
CA ARG A 59 13.84 5.65 -5.79
C ARG A 59 14.49 7.03 -5.79
N GLU A 60 13.70 8.08 -5.71
CA GLU A 60 14.22 9.45 -5.85
C GLU A 60 14.87 10.01 -4.58
N ILE A 61 14.78 9.33 -3.43
CA ILE A 61 15.21 9.90 -2.14
C ILE A 61 16.12 8.92 -1.37
N ASP A 62 17.42 9.24 -1.35
CA ASP A 62 18.46 8.48 -0.64
C ASP A 62 18.23 8.37 0.88
N ILE A 63 17.60 9.38 1.49
CA ILE A 63 17.28 9.39 2.93
C ILE A 63 16.25 8.29 3.27
N ILE A 64 15.27 8.06 2.40
CA ILE A 64 14.24 7.03 2.61
C ILE A 64 14.86 5.63 2.48
N GLN A 65 15.86 5.47 1.61
CA GLN A 65 16.58 4.20 1.45
C GLN A 65 17.40 3.84 2.70
N THR A 66 18.00 4.84 3.35
CA THR A 66 18.82 4.64 4.54
C THR A 66 17.97 4.32 5.78
N GLU A 67 16.90 5.07 6.00
CA GLU A 67 16.10 4.96 7.23
C GLU A 67 14.95 3.94 7.13
N MET A 68 14.41 3.68 5.93
CA MET A 68 13.27 2.80 5.72
C MET A 68 13.64 1.51 4.98
N HIS A 69 14.80 0.93 5.31
CA HIS A 69 15.30 -0.31 4.70
C HIS A 69 14.26 -1.44 4.72
N PHE A 70 13.43 -1.48 5.77
CA PHE A 70 12.32 -2.42 5.89
C PHE A 70 11.33 -2.35 4.71
N LEU A 71 10.94 -1.15 4.27
CA LEU A 71 10.01 -0.96 3.15
C LEU A 71 10.66 -1.18 1.78
N TYR A 72 11.97 -1.38 1.70
CA TYR A 72 12.63 -1.83 0.47
C TYR A 72 12.69 -3.36 0.36
N SER A 73 12.58 -4.07 1.49
CA SER A 73 12.56 -5.52 1.52
C SER A 73 11.22 -6.11 1.02
N TYR A 74 11.27 -7.30 0.41
CA TYR A 74 10.05 -8.03 0.01
C TYR A 74 9.15 -8.33 1.21
N PHE A 75 9.75 -8.70 2.34
CA PHE A 75 9.04 -8.99 3.57
C PHE A 75 8.29 -7.77 4.11
N GLY A 76 8.98 -6.63 4.25
CA GLY A 76 8.39 -5.42 4.81
C GLY A 76 7.32 -4.81 3.91
N ARG A 77 7.50 -4.84 2.58
CA ARG A 77 6.42 -4.48 1.64
C ARG A 77 5.23 -5.41 1.75
N GLY A 78 5.48 -6.73 1.79
CA GLY A 78 4.44 -7.74 1.92
C GLY A 78 3.58 -7.54 3.16
N LEU A 79 4.23 -7.36 4.32
CA LEU A 79 3.53 -7.08 5.59
C LEU A 79 2.77 -5.75 5.56
N THR A 80 3.38 -4.68 5.03
CA THR A 80 2.72 -3.36 5.01
C THR A 80 1.51 -3.35 4.09
N TYR A 81 1.60 -3.98 2.90
CA TYR A 81 0.46 -4.14 2.01
C TYR A 81 -0.63 -5.01 2.64
N LEU A 82 -0.28 -6.09 3.33
CA LEU A 82 -1.27 -6.89 4.07
C LEU A 82 -1.97 -6.09 5.15
N PHE A 83 -1.22 -5.33 5.96
CA PHE A 83 -1.79 -4.50 7.01
C PHE A 83 -2.77 -3.46 6.44
N ILE A 84 -2.34 -2.72 5.41
CA ILE A 84 -3.18 -1.71 4.78
C ILE A 84 -4.40 -2.37 4.11
N GLY A 85 -4.21 -3.44 3.36
CA GLY A 85 -5.29 -4.17 2.70
C GLY A 85 -6.31 -4.69 3.70
N LEU A 86 -5.89 -5.34 4.79
CA LEU A 86 -6.81 -5.81 5.83
C LEU A 86 -7.55 -4.67 6.51
N SER A 87 -6.87 -3.55 6.78
CA SER A 87 -7.51 -2.37 7.40
C SER A 87 -8.55 -1.70 6.48
N LEU A 88 -8.38 -1.82 5.17
CA LEU A 88 -9.29 -1.27 4.15
C LEU A 88 -10.48 -2.21 3.89
N CYS A 89 -10.43 -3.45 4.35
CA CYS A 89 -11.44 -4.45 4.10
C CYS A 89 -12.69 -4.18 4.96
N THR A 90 -13.82 -3.90 4.30
CA THR A 90 -15.12 -3.72 4.95
C THR A 90 -16.01 -4.93 4.75
N THR A 91 -17.06 -5.05 5.56
CA THR A 91 -18.06 -6.12 5.45
C THR A 91 -18.93 -6.02 4.20
N ASP A 92 -19.13 -4.80 3.68
CA ASP A 92 -19.96 -4.55 2.51
C ASP A 92 -19.17 -4.62 1.20
N ILE A 93 -19.85 -5.00 0.12
CA ILE A 93 -19.27 -4.97 -1.23
C ILE A 93 -19.17 -3.52 -1.67
N SER A 94 -17.95 -2.97 -1.57
CA SER A 94 -17.64 -1.58 -1.89
C SER A 94 -16.35 -1.49 -2.71
N ILE A 95 -16.11 -0.34 -3.34
CA ILE A 95 -14.85 -0.08 -4.08
C ILE A 95 -13.63 -0.30 -3.17
N PRO A 96 -13.59 0.22 -1.92
CA PRO A 96 -12.54 -0.13 -0.95
C PRO A 96 -12.33 -1.62 -0.75
N THR A 97 -13.41 -2.42 -0.64
CA THR A 97 -13.31 -3.89 -0.46
C THR A 97 -12.68 -4.58 -1.67
N VAL A 98 -13.01 -4.16 -2.90
CA VAL A 98 -12.38 -4.74 -4.09
C VAL A 98 -10.90 -4.38 -4.14
N CYS A 99 -10.56 -3.13 -3.83
CA CYS A 99 -9.16 -2.68 -3.77
C CYS A 99 -8.38 -3.39 -2.67
N SER A 100 -9.01 -3.63 -1.50
CA SER A 100 -8.38 -4.32 -0.37
C SER A 100 -7.94 -5.74 -0.75
N ILE A 101 -8.77 -6.49 -1.46
CA ILE A 101 -8.47 -7.85 -1.93
C ILE A 101 -7.25 -7.84 -2.85
N VAL A 102 -7.18 -6.87 -3.79
CA VAL A 102 -6.03 -6.74 -4.70
C VAL A 102 -4.75 -6.43 -3.92
N ILE A 103 -4.80 -5.49 -2.97
CA ILE A 103 -3.65 -5.10 -2.15
C ILE A 103 -3.17 -6.29 -1.29
N ILE A 104 -4.10 -7.05 -0.70
CA ILE A 104 -3.80 -8.28 0.05
C ILE A 104 -3.10 -9.31 -0.84
N ALA A 105 -3.64 -9.55 -2.05
CA ALA A 105 -3.05 -10.49 -3.00
C ALA A 105 -1.62 -10.09 -3.38
N VAL A 106 -1.37 -8.79 -3.63
CA VAL A 106 -0.01 -8.28 -3.87
C VAL A 106 0.88 -8.52 -2.64
N GLY A 107 0.41 -8.20 -1.44
CA GLY A 107 1.16 -8.45 -0.20
C GLY A 107 1.57 -9.91 -0.01
N LEU A 108 0.65 -10.85 -0.29
CA LEU A 108 0.94 -12.29 -0.28
C LEU A 108 1.97 -12.69 -1.33
N VAL A 109 1.89 -12.16 -2.55
CA VAL A 109 2.90 -12.41 -3.58
C VAL A 109 4.29 -11.97 -3.08
N TYR A 110 4.39 -10.78 -2.48
CA TYR A 110 5.64 -10.28 -1.91
C TYR A 110 6.19 -11.18 -0.80
N LEU A 111 5.34 -11.67 0.11
CA LEU A 111 5.75 -12.62 1.15
C LEU A 111 6.20 -13.97 0.57
N VAL A 112 5.47 -14.51 -0.41
CA VAL A 112 5.85 -15.77 -1.06
C VAL A 112 7.20 -15.64 -1.76
N GLN A 113 7.48 -14.51 -2.41
CA GLN A 113 8.78 -14.25 -3.04
C GLN A 113 9.91 -14.21 -2.00
N TYR A 114 9.67 -13.58 -0.85
CA TYR A 114 10.61 -13.58 0.26
C TYR A 114 10.93 -15.00 0.75
N PHE A 115 9.92 -15.83 1.03
CA PHE A 115 10.15 -17.21 1.50
C PHE A 115 10.77 -18.12 0.45
N LYS A 116 10.55 -17.85 -0.85
CA LYS A 116 11.20 -18.60 -1.92
C LYS A 116 12.69 -18.28 -2.08
N LYS A 117 13.26 -17.40 -1.24
CA LYS A 117 14.61 -16.82 -1.43
C LYS A 117 14.80 -16.28 -2.85
N ALA A 118 13.70 -15.90 -3.52
CA ALA A 118 13.74 -15.15 -4.76
C ALA A 118 14.03 -13.70 -4.37
N GLU A 119 15.17 -13.49 -3.72
CA GLU A 119 15.77 -12.20 -3.54
C GLU A 119 16.43 -11.89 -4.89
N PRO A 120 15.87 -11.02 -5.76
CA PRO A 120 16.77 -10.17 -6.50
C PRO A 120 17.50 -9.37 -5.44
N GLU A 121 18.75 -9.76 -5.22
CA GLU A 121 19.76 -8.92 -4.59
C GLU A 121 19.51 -7.47 -5.04
N PHE A 122 19.17 -6.64 -4.07
CA PHE A 122 19.47 -5.22 -4.14
C PHE A 122 20.83 -5.02 -3.51
#